data_AF-A0A0K0D5S0-F1
#
_entry.id   AF-A0A0K0D5S0-F1
#
_cell.length_a   1.000
_cell.length_b   1.000
_cell.length_c   1.000
_cell.angle_alpha   90.00
_cell.angle_beta   90.00
_cell.angle_gamma   90.00
#
_symmetry.space_group_name_H-M   'P 1'
#
loop_
_entity.id
_entity.type
_entity.pdbx_description
1 polymer ?
#
loop_
_entity_poly.entity_id
_entity_poly.type
_entity_poly.pdbx_seq_one_letter_code
_entity_poly.pdbx_strand_id
1 'polypeptide(L)'
;MWWPLNSIGGFLNLTLFLFWNYSTIVNLSRASFTGPGRVPFEWRPNDNDVHYLLQWCEPCRGYKVPRAHHCSQCGRCSMKMDHHCPWINNCVGHRNHAFFVRFLGSAVLGCFHALLILIVSFYHALNLNYYHRFGNGSEPE
;
A
#
# COMPACT_ATOMS: atom_id res chain seq x y z
N MET A 1 9.08 -7.72 -24.93
CA MET A 1 7.85 -7.06 -24.46
C MET A 1 6.87 -7.18 -25.60
N TRP A 2 5.70 -7.81 -25.43
CA TRP A 2 4.82 -8.11 -26.56
C TRP A 2 4.45 -6.87 -27.38
N TRP A 3 4.47 -5.70 -26.74
CA TRP A 3 4.25 -4.43 -27.40
C TRP A 3 5.59 -3.77 -27.75
N PRO A 4 5.82 -3.43 -29.02
CA PRO A 4 6.98 -2.62 -29.40
C PRO A 4 6.99 -1.29 -28.65
N LEU A 5 8.12 -0.94 -28.03
CA LEU A 5 8.28 0.30 -27.27
C LEU A 5 8.17 1.56 -28.15
N ASN A 6 8.41 1.42 -29.45
CA ASN A 6 8.24 2.47 -30.45
C ASN A 6 6.77 2.71 -30.84
N SER A 7 5.84 1.89 -30.36
CA SER A 7 4.41 2.09 -30.57
C SER A 7 3.79 2.91 -29.43
N ILE A 8 2.70 3.64 -29.75
CA ILE A 8 1.94 4.40 -28.75
C ILE A 8 1.41 3.49 -27.65
N GLY A 9 0.89 2.31 -28.01
CA GLY A 9 0.37 1.34 -27.03
C GLY A 9 1.44 0.81 -26.07
N GLY A 10 2.65 0.52 -26.59
CA GLY A 10 3.79 0.14 -25.75
C GLY A 10 4.23 1.25 -24.80
N PHE A 11 4.27 2.49 -25.27
CA PHE A 11 4.57 3.66 -24.42
C PHE A 11 3.55 3.86 -23.30
N LEU A 12 2.25 3.77 -23.61
CA LEU A 12 1.18 3.88 -22.63
C LEU A 12 1.22 2.75 -21.59
N ASN A 13 1.46 1.51 -22.03
CA ASN A 13 1.59 0.36 -21.14
C ASN A 13 2.76 0.53 -20.16
N LEU A 14 3.93 0.94 -20.66
CA LEU A 14 5.11 1.21 -19.84
C LEU A 14 4.87 2.35 -18.85
N THR A 15 4.26 3.44 -19.31
CA THR A 15 3.96 4.60 -18.44
C THR A 15 3.00 4.22 -17.33
N LEU A 16 1.95 3.45 -17.64
CA LEU A 16 1.00 2.97 -16.65
C LEU A 16 1.65 2.00 -15.65
N PHE A 17 2.50 1.09 -16.13
CA PHE A 17 3.26 0.18 -15.27
C PHE A 17 4.17 0.94 -14.31
N LEU A 18 4.93 1.91 -14.80
CA LEU A 18 5.79 2.76 -13.99
C LEU A 18 4.99 3.61 -12.99
N PHE A 19 3.82 4.11 -13.39
CA PHE A 19 2.92 4.82 -12.50
C PHE A 19 2.46 3.95 -11.31
N TRP A 20 2.03 2.71 -11.56
CA TRP A 20 1.63 1.80 -10.48
C TRP A 20 2.79 1.46 -9.55
N ASN A 21 3.98 1.23 -10.11
CA ASN A 21 5.17 0.94 -9.33
C ASN A 21 5.56 2.13 -8.44
N TYR A 22 5.64 3.33 -9.02
CA TYR A 22 5.94 4.57 -8.30
C TYR A 22 4.91 4.83 -7.19
N SER A 23 3.61 4.75 -7.51
CA SER A 23 2.54 4.94 -6.53
C SER A 23 2.65 3.94 -5.37
N THR A 24 2.95 2.67 -5.67
CA THR A 24 3.08 1.62 -4.66
C THR A 24 4.24 1.90 -3.72
N ILE A 25 5.42 2.20 -4.26
CA ILE A 25 6.62 2.48 -3.46
C ILE A 25 6.40 3.72 -2.60
N VAL A 26 5.92 4.82 -3.17
CA VAL A 26 5.73 6.08 -2.42
C VAL A 26 4.69 5.91 -1.32
N ASN A 27 3.55 5.27 -1.59
CA ASN A 27 2.52 5.10 -0.56
C ASN A 27 2.93 4.09 0.51
N LEU A 28 3.68 3.03 0.14
CA LEU A 28 4.28 2.12 1.12
C LEU A 28 5.25 2.87 2.04
N SER A 29 6.19 3.63 1.48
CA SER A 29 7.14 4.43 2.27
C SER A 29 6.41 5.42 3.19
N ARG A 30 5.39 6.11 2.68
CA ARG A 30 4.59 7.04 3.51
C ARG A 30 3.80 6.32 4.59
N ALA A 31 3.25 5.13 4.32
CA ALA A 31 2.56 4.33 5.32
C ALA A 31 3.51 3.90 6.45
N SER A 32 4.72 3.45 6.10
CA SER A 32 5.74 2.99 7.04
C SER A 32 6.32 4.13 7.88
N PHE A 33 6.73 5.25 7.25
CA PHE A 33 7.54 6.28 7.90
C PHE A 33 6.75 7.45 8.49
N THR A 34 5.52 7.73 8.04
CA THR A 34 4.68 8.81 8.65
C THR A 34 4.21 8.41 10.05
N GLY A 35 3.96 7.10 10.24
CA GLY A 35 3.39 6.53 11.46
C GLY A 35 1.89 6.82 11.66
N PRO A 36 1.28 6.17 12.67
CA PRO A 36 -0.16 6.20 12.90
C PRO A 36 -0.69 7.53 13.44
N GLY A 37 0.20 8.38 13.96
CA GLY A 37 -0.15 9.44 14.90
C GLY A 37 -0.25 8.88 16.31
N ARG A 38 0.79 9.08 17.12
CA ARG A 38 0.88 8.53 18.48
C ARG A 38 0.33 9.52 19.49
N VAL A 39 -0.37 9.03 20.51
CA VAL A 39 -0.81 9.84 21.65
C VAL A 39 0.43 10.15 22.52
N PRO A 40 0.61 11.38 23.03
CA PRO A 40 1.65 11.69 24.02
C PRO A 40 1.55 10.76 25.24
N PHE A 41 2.67 10.44 25.87
CA PHE A 41 2.63 9.79 27.19
C PHE A 41 1.95 10.73 28.19
N GLU A 42 1.25 10.15 29.16
CA GLU A 42 0.57 10.90 30.21
C GLU A 42 -0.43 11.94 29.68
N TRP A 43 -0.94 11.74 28.46
CA TRP A 43 -1.91 12.65 27.86
C TRP A 43 -3.18 12.71 28.71
N ARG A 44 -3.66 13.94 28.92
CA ARG A 44 -4.92 14.25 29.59
C ARG A 44 -5.72 15.22 28.73
N PRO A 45 -7.06 15.13 28.70
CA PRO A 45 -7.89 16.15 28.09
C PRO A 45 -7.72 17.49 28.83
N ASN A 46 -7.91 18.60 28.11
CA ASN A 46 -7.86 19.94 28.70
C ASN A 46 -9.08 20.21 29.58
N ASP A 47 -10.21 19.59 29.26
CA ASP A 47 -11.44 19.66 30.02
C ASP A 47 -11.48 18.49 31.02
N ASN A 48 -11.52 18.81 32.31
CA ASN A 48 -11.56 17.80 33.35
C ASN A 48 -12.89 17.03 33.36
N ASP A 49 -13.96 17.61 32.83
CA ASP A 49 -15.29 17.01 32.83
C ASP A 49 -15.40 15.88 31.80
N VAL A 50 -14.45 15.71 30.87
CA VAL A 50 -14.50 14.58 29.93
C VAL A 50 -13.71 13.35 30.38
N HIS A 51 -12.99 13.42 31.52
CA HIS A 51 -12.16 12.32 32.00
C HIS A 51 -12.92 11.01 32.21
N TYR A 52 -14.15 11.08 32.73
CA TYR A 52 -14.97 9.89 33.01
C TYR A 52 -15.47 9.20 31.72
N LEU A 53 -15.42 9.88 30.58
CA LEU A 53 -15.78 9.34 29.27
C LEU A 53 -14.61 8.65 28.56
N LEU A 54 -13.38 8.84 29.04
CA LEU A 54 -12.17 8.35 28.40
C LEU A 54 -11.60 7.13 29.12
N GLN A 55 -11.11 6.18 28.34
CA GLN A 55 -10.44 5.00 28.88
C GLN A 55 -9.02 5.34 29.30
N TRP A 56 -8.60 4.83 30.46
CA TRP A 56 -7.21 4.91 30.90
C TRP A 56 -6.33 3.87 30.19
N CYS A 57 -5.06 4.20 29.94
CA CYS A 57 -4.05 3.29 29.44
C CYS A 57 -2.88 3.24 30.42
N GLU A 58 -2.78 2.16 31.18
CA GLU A 58 -1.74 1.99 32.20
C GLU A 58 -0.31 2.06 31.64
N PRO A 59 0.04 1.35 30.54
CA PRO A 59 1.40 1.43 30.00
C PRO A 59 1.80 2.83 29.51
N CYS A 60 0.85 3.64 29.08
CA CYS A 60 1.10 5.01 28.64
C CYS A 60 0.89 6.06 29.76
N ARG A 61 0.41 5.63 30.93
CA ARG A 61 0.05 6.46 32.09
C ARG A 61 -0.85 7.66 31.74
N GLY A 62 -1.75 7.49 30.78
CA GLY A 62 -2.59 8.57 30.27
C GLY A 62 -3.91 8.07 29.70
N TYR A 63 -4.81 9.00 29.42
CA TYR A 63 -6.09 8.69 28.78
C TYR A 63 -5.90 8.37 27.30
N LYS A 64 -6.68 7.42 26.79
CA LYS A 64 -6.82 7.17 25.37
C LYS A 64 -7.70 8.27 24.77
N VAL A 65 -7.16 9.04 23.84
CA VAL A 65 -7.98 9.95 23.02
C VAL A 65 -9.06 9.15 22.27
N PRO A 66 -10.17 9.78 21.83
CA PRO A 66 -11.25 9.06 21.15
C PRO A 66 -10.76 8.16 20.00
N ARG A 67 -11.16 6.89 20.04
CA ARG A 67 -10.76 5.81 19.10
C ARG A 67 -9.27 5.46 19.10
N ALA A 68 -8.51 5.85 20.11
CA ALA A 68 -7.14 5.38 20.25
C ALA A 68 -7.10 4.01 20.94
N HIS A 69 -6.17 3.17 20.51
CA HIS A 69 -5.91 1.88 21.11
C HIS A 69 -4.41 1.74 21.41
N HIS A 70 -4.10 1.04 22.50
CA HIS A 70 -2.73 0.72 22.85
C HIS A 70 -2.27 -0.46 22.01
N CYS A 71 -1.18 -0.29 21.26
CA CYS A 71 -0.53 -1.38 20.57
C CYS A 71 0.62 -1.90 21.43
N SER A 72 0.54 -3.15 21.90
CA SER A 72 1.61 -3.79 22.67
C SER A 72 2.92 -3.89 21.88
N GLN A 73 2.85 -4.17 20.57
CA GLN A 73 4.03 -4.25 19.70
C GLN A 73 4.74 -2.90 19.54
N CYS A 74 3.99 -1.79 19.45
CA CYS A 74 4.59 -0.46 19.37
C CYS A 74 4.85 0.18 20.74
N GLY A 75 4.38 -0.42 21.84
CA GLY A 75 4.48 0.12 23.20
C GLY A 75 3.78 1.46 23.39
N ARG A 76 2.79 1.82 22.55
CA ARG A 76 2.17 3.16 22.58
C ARG A 76 0.74 3.18 22.05
N CYS A 77 -0.06 4.11 22.59
CA CYS A 77 -1.38 4.43 22.04
C CYS A 77 -1.28 5.11 20.68
N SER A 78 -2.00 4.58 19.70
CA SER A 78 -2.12 5.11 18.34
C SER A 78 -3.50 5.72 18.12
N MET A 79 -3.56 6.93 17.56
CA MET A 79 -4.81 7.64 17.28
C MET A 79 -5.58 6.97 16.14
N LYS A 80 -6.90 6.80 16.30
CA LYS A 80 -7.76 6.07 15.35
C LYS A 80 -7.08 4.79 14.87
N MET A 81 -6.55 4.01 15.82
CA MET A 81 -5.79 2.81 15.50
C MET A 81 -6.70 1.82 14.79
N ASP A 82 -6.22 1.30 13.66
CA ASP A 82 -6.85 0.20 12.96
C ASP A 82 -6.18 -1.11 13.40
N HIS A 83 -4.93 -1.33 12.99
CA HIS A 83 -4.15 -2.50 13.40
C HIS A 83 -2.64 -2.22 13.43
N HIS A 84 -1.88 -3.14 14.04
CA HIS A 84 -0.44 -3.20 13.85
C HIS A 84 -0.13 -4.05 12.62
N CYS A 85 0.57 -3.48 11.65
CA CYS A 85 0.89 -4.16 10.40
C CYS A 85 2.40 -4.49 10.38
N PRO A 86 2.76 -5.79 10.44
CA PRO A 86 4.17 -6.21 10.40
C PRO A 86 4.88 -5.78 9.11
N TRP A 87 4.14 -5.71 8.00
CA TRP A 87 4.70 -5.42 6.66
C TRP A 87 5.20 -3.98 6.49
N ILE A 88 4.63 -3.04 7.24
CA ILE A 88 5.12 -1.65 7.29
C ILE A 88 5.91 -1.37 8.58
N ASN A 89 6.09 -2.40 9.42
CA ASN A 89 6.68 -2.33 10.75
C ASN A 89 6.12 -1.17 11.60
N ASN A 90 4.81 -0.95 11.53
CA ASN A 90 4.16 0.18 12.19
C ASN A 90 2.65 -0.07 12.35
N CYS A 91 2.02 0.71 13.23
CA CYS A 91 0.57 0.75 13.27
C CYS A 91 0.00 1.54 12.09
N VAL A 92 -1.13 1.08 11.60
CA VAL A 92 -2.03 1.84 10.73
C VAL A 92 -3.00 2.61 11.63
N GLY A 93 -3.06 3.92 11.45
CA GLY A 93 -3.87 4.81 12.26
C GLY A 93 -4.14 6.14 11.57
N HIS A 94 -4.59 7.12 12.34
CA HIS A 94 -5.11 8.40 11.84
C HIS A 94 -4.23 9.07 10.75
N ARG A 95 -2.91 9.13 10.95
CA ARG A 95 -2.01 9.89 10.06
C ARG A 95 -1.52 9.14 8.82
N ASN A 96 -1.55 7.80 8.83
CA ASN A 96 -1.04 6.99 7.72
C ASN A 96 -2.09 6.09 7.04
N HIS A 97 -3.31 6.02 7.57
CA HIS A 97 -4.37 5.15 7.03
C HIS A 97 -4.63 5.39 5.54
N ALA A 98 -4.70 6.64 5.09
CA ALA A 98 -4.92 6.96 3.67
C ALA A 98 -3.76 6.46 2.77
N PHE A 99 -2.51 6.54 3.24
CA PHE A 99 -1.37 6.01 2.48
C PHE A 99 -1.41 4.49 2.43
N PHE A 100 -1.75 3.83 3.54
CA PHE A 100 -1.90 2.39 3.59
C PHE A 100 -2.97 1.88 2.61
N VAL A 101 -4.15 2.51 2.57
CA VAL A 101 -5.21 2.15 1.62
C VAL A 101 -4.79 2.38 0.16
N ARG A 102 -4.14 3.51 -0.14
CA ARG A 102 -3.63 3.79 -1.50
C ARG A 102 -2.55 2.80 -1.92
N PHE A 103 -1.67 2.41 -1.00
CA PHE A 103 -0.67 1.36 -1.21
C PHE A 103 -1.34 0.03 -1.59
N LEU A 104 -2.33 -0.43 -0.83
CA LEU A 104 -3.04 -1.68 -1.14
C LEU A 104 -3.70 -1.62 -2.51
N GLY A 105 -4.38 -0.51 -2.82
CA GLY A 105 -5.02 -0.31 -4.12
C GLY A 105 -4.03 -0.34 -5.28
N SER A 106 -2.94 0.43 -5.20
CA SER A 106 -1.94 0.47 -6.29
C SER A 106 -1.15 -0.83 -6.41
N ALA A 107 -0.89 -1.54 -5.31
CA ALA A 107 -0.22 -2.83 -5.33
C ALA A 107 -1.08 -3.88 -6.03
N VAL A 108 -2.37 -3.98 -5.69
CA VAL A 108 -3.29 -4.95 -6.33
C VAL A 108 -3.43 -4.66 -7.82
N LEU A 109 -3.69 -3.40 -8.20
CA LEU A 109 -3.84 -3.02 -9.61
C LEU A 109 -2.53 -3.20 -10.39
N GLY A 110 -1.38 -2.86 -9.79
CA GLY A 110 -0.07 -3.05 -10.39
C GLY A 110 0.27 -4.53 -10.60
N CYS A 111 0.00 -5.39 -9.61
CA CYS A 111 0.20 -6.83 -9.72
C CYS A 111 -0.70 -7.46 -10.80
N PHE A 112 -1.96 -7.03 -10.89
CA PHE A 112 -2.86 -7.49 -11.94
C PHE A 112 -2.36 -7.09 -13.33
N HIS A 113 -1.94 -5.83 -13.51
CA HIS A 113 -1.36 -5.37 -14.77
C HIS A 113 -0.07 -6.13 -15.12
N ALA A 114 0.81 -6.37 -14.14
CA ALA A 114 2.02 -7.16 -14.32
C ALA A 114 1.74 -8.62 -14.71
N LEU A 115 0.70 -9.23 -14.13
CA LEU A 115 0.27 -10.58 -14.47
C LEU A 115 -0.20 -10.66 -15.93
N LEU A 116 -0.99 -9.69 -16.40
CA LEU A 116 -1.38 -9.61 -17.80
C LEU A 116 -0.15 -9.47 -18.72
N ILE A 117 0.79 -8.58 -18.36
CA ILE A 117 2.10 -8.41 -19.03
C ILE A 117 2.81 -9.76 -19.17
N LEU A 118 2.86 -10.52 -18.07
CA LEU A 118 3.55 -11.79 -17.99
C LEU A 118 2.87 -12.87 -18.85
N ILE A 119 1.55 -13.04 -18.75
CA ILE A 119 0.79 -14.08 -19.47
C ILE A 119 1.01 -13.96 -20.98
N VAL A 120 0.83 -12.76 -21.53
CA VAL A 120 0.98 -12.54 -22.98
C VAL A 120 2.46 -12.66 -23.39
N SER A 121 3.39 -12.13 -22.59
CA SER A 121 4.82 -12.29 -22.88
C SER A 121 5.25 -13.76 -22.87
N PHE A 122 4.70 -14.55 -21.95
CA PHE A 122 4.94 -15.99 -21.86
C PHE A 122 4.34 -16.73 -23.05
N TYR A 123 3.11 -16.41 -23.45
CA TYR A 123 2.47 -16.96 -24.64
C TYR A 123 3.30 -16.71 -25.91
N HIS A 124 3.82 -15.49 -26.09
CA HIS A 124 4.71 -15.19 -27.22
C HIS A 124 6.03 -15.94 -27.15
N ALA A 125 6.60 -16.10 -25.95
CA ALA A 125 7.84 -16.85 -25.76
C ALA A 125 7.67 -18.33 -26.12
N LEU A 126 6.55 -18.95 -25.74
CA LEU A 126 6.23 -20.34 -26.12
C LEU A 126 6.11 -20.51 -27.64
N ASN A 127 5.59 -19.51 -28.33
CA ASN A 127 5.34 -19.53 -29.77
C ASN A 127 6.45 -18.86 -30.59
N LEU A 128 7.62 -18.60 -30.01
CA LEU A 128 8.70 -17.85 -30.65
C LEU A 128 9.12 -18.45 -32.01
N ASN A 129 9.20 -19.78 -32.10
CA ASN A 129 9.54 -20.48 -33.35
C ASN A 129 8.51 -20.25 -34.45
N TYR A 130 7.22 -20.20 -34.10
CA TYR A 130 6.16 -19.89 -35.04
C TYR A 130 6.32 -18.46 -35.55
N TYR A 131 6.46 -17.49 -34.65
CA TYR A 131 6.64 -16.08 -35.02
C TYR A 131 7.89 -15.83 -35.87
N HIS A 132 8.99 -16.53 -35.60
CA HIS A 132 10.21 -16.41 -36.40
C HIS A 132 10.06 -16.99 -37.81
N ARG A 133 9.25 -18.04 -37.98
CA ARG A 133 9.06 -18.71 -39.29
C ARG A 133 7.96 -18.08 -40.13
N PHE A 134 6.87 -17.65 -39.50
CA PHE A 134 5.64 -17.27 -40.17
C PHE A 134 5.15 -15.86 -39.85
N GLY A 135 5.92 -15.04 -39.11
CA GLY A 135 5.54 -13.73 -38.56
C GLY A 135 4.99 -12.70 -39.55
N ASN A 136 3.78 -12.94 -40.03
CA ASN A 136 2.97 -12.12 -40.92
C ASN A 136 1.89 -11.34 -40.14
N GLY A 137 1.88 -11.47 -38.80
CA GLY A 137 0.88 -10.88 -37.91
C GLY A 137 -0.29 -11.81 -37.54
N SER A 138 -0.33 -13.06 -38.02
CA SER A 138 -1.29 -14.06 -37.55
C SER A 138 -0.84 -14.74 -36.27
N GLU A 139 -1.81 -15.13 -35.45
CA GLU A 139 -1.58 -15.94 -34.24
C GLU A 139 -1.44 -17.43 -34.63
N PRO A 140 -0.66 -18.23 -33.88
CA PRO A 140 -0.66 -19.69 -34.03
C PRO A 140 -2.05 -20.28 -33.76
N GLU A 141 -2.48 -21.22 -34.62
CA GLU A 141 -3.70 -22.02 -34.42
C GLU A 141 -3.56 -23.03 -33.27
#